data_AF-A0A958M6K6-F1
#
_entry.id   AF-A0A958M6K6-F1
#
_cell.length_a   1.000
_cell.length_b   1.000
_cell.length_c   1.000
_cell.angle_alpha   90.00
_cell.angle_beta   90.00
_cell.angle_gamma   90.00
#
_symmetry.space_group_name_H-M   'P 1'
#
loop_
_entity.id
_entity.type
_entity.pdbx_description
1 polymer ?
#
loop_
_entity_poly.entity_id
_entity_poly.type
_entity_poly.pdbx_seq_one_letter_code
_entity_poly.pdbx_strand_id
1 'polypeptide(L)'
;MKKHWIAVLLLILVYGCATYEAKYAEPFSDDNVTADKQVEHTFYLIGDAGKSPEGDLNPTLKKFKKQLEQANKNSTAIFLGDNIYPIGFIGKDDDPEGHEHSKHYLDAQLATLQSFKGKTIFIPGNHDWYSKGLEGLEREE
;
A
#
# COMPACT_ATOMS: atom_id res chain seq x y z
N MET A 1 26.77 41.07 30.14
CA MET A 1 25.37 40.98 29.64
C MET A 1 25.20 39.92 28.55
N LYS A 2 25.94 39.93 27.43
CA LYS A 2 25.79 38.98 26.30
C LYS A 2 25.91 37.47 26.64
N LYS A 3 26.71 37.10 27.66
CA LYS A 3 26.93 35.70 28.08
C LYS A 3 25.69 35.03 28.69
N HIS A 4 24.79 35.80 29.31
CA HIS A 4 23.54 35.28 29.89
C HIS A 4 22.47 35.01 28.83
N TRP A 5 22.50 35.74 27.70
CA TRP A 5 21.57 35.51 26.58
C TRP A 5 21.80 34.16 25.91
N ILE A 6 23.07 33.74 25.80
CA ILE A 6 23.41 32.41 25.28
C ILE A 6 22.88 31.31 26.21
N ALA A 7 23.00 31.49 27.53
CA ALA A 7 22.49 30.53 28.50
C ALA A 7 20.95 30.43 28.47
N VAL A 8 20.25 31.57 28.35
CA VAL A 8 18.78 31.61 28.19
C VAL A 8 18.34 30.94 26.90
N LEU A 9 19.04 31.19 25.78
CA LEU A 9 18.74 30.55 24.49
C LEU A 9 18.90 29.02 24.56
N LEU A 10 19.97 28.54 25.19
CA LEU A 10 20.19 27.10 25.39
C LEU A 10 19.11 26.46 26.27
N LEU A 11 18.64 27.17 27.30
CA LEU A 11 17.56 26.72 28.18
C LEU A 11 16.22 26.58 27.45
N ILE A 12 15.93 27.46 26.49
CA ILE A 12 14.71 27.39 25.67
C ILE A 12 14.79 26.20 24.70
N LEU A 13 15.96 25.90 24.15
CA LEU A 13 16.15 24.78 23.22
C LEU A 13 15.97 23.40 23.88
N VAL A 14 16.19 23.28 25.19
CA VAL A 14 15.96 22.02 25.94
C VAL A 14 14.57 21.91 26.57
N TYR A 15 13.72 22.94 26.47
CA TYR A 15 12.38 22.95 27.09
C TYR A 15 11.24 22.50 26.16
N GLY A 16 11.56 21.91 25.00
CA GLY A 16 10.56 21.39 24.07
C GLY A 16 9.92 20.09 24.57
N CYS A 17 8.68 20.13 25.04
CA CYS A 17 7.85 18.93 25.17
C CYS A 17 7.32 18.52 23.79
N ALA A 18 7.96 17.53 23.17
CA ALA A 18 7.34 16.80 22.07
C ALA A 18 6.31 15.83 22.66
N THR A 19 5.06 15.90 22.21
CA THR A 19 4.06 14.88 22.57
C THR A 19 4.31 13.65 21.71
N TYR A 20 4.81 12.57 22.32
CA TYR A 20 5.08 11.31 21.64
C TYR A 20 3.84 10.42 21.49
N GLU A 21 2.78 10.73 22.23
CA GLU A 21 1.53 9.97 22.22
C GLU A 21 0.53 10.54 21.19
N ALA A 22 -0.24 9.63 20.59
CA ALA A 22 -1.33 10.00 19.70
C ALA A 22 -2.44 10.73 20.48
N LYS A 23 -2.97 11.80 19.88
CA LYS A 23 -4.05 12.59 20.48
C LYS A 23 -5.40 12.09 20.00
N TYR A 24 -6.07 11.33 20.85
CA TYR A 24 -7.44 10.89 20.62
C TYR A 24 -8.42 11.82 21.33
N ALA A 25 -9.58 12.05 20.71
CA ALA A 25 -10.65 12.84 21.33
C ALA A 25 -11.20 12.15 22.59
N GLU A 26 -11.22 10.82 22.59
CA GLU A 26 -11.53 9.97 23.73
C GLU A 26 -10.32 9.08 24.04
N PRO A 27 -9.95 8.87 25.32
CA PRO A 27 -8.90 7.95 25.68
C PRO A 27 -9.24 6.54 25.18
N PHE A 28 -8.33 5.89 24.45
CA PHE A 28 -8.47 4.48 24.13
C PHE A 28 -8.36 3.67 25.43
N SER A 29 -9.46 3.03 25.88
CA SER A 29 -9.37 1.98 26.90
C SER A 29 -9.18 0.66 26.17
N ASP A 30 -8.06 0.00 26.47
CA ASP A 30 -7.84 -1.38 26.08
C ASP A 30 -8.66 -2.24 27.06
N ASP A 31 -9.98 -2.26 26.86
CA ASP A 31 -10.84 -3.25 27.48
C ASP A 31 -10.39 -4.58 26.90
N ASN A 32 -9.39 -5.19 27.54
CA ASN A 32 -8.80 -6.46 27.16
C ASN A 32 -9.92 -7.49 27.14
N VAL A 33 -10.51 -7.70 25.96
CA VAL A 33 -11.44 -8.79 25.69
C VAL A 33 -10.57 -10.05 25.69
N THR A 34 -10.36 -10.60 26.88
CA THR A 34 -9.74 -11.90 27.09
C THR A 34 -10.73 -12.97 26.64
N ALA A 35 -10.80 -13.15 25.33
CA ALA A 35 -11.49 -14.27 24.74
C ALA A 35 -10.47 -15.02 23.90
N ASP A 36 -10.33 -16.33 24.15
CA ASP A 36 -9.69 -17.30 23.27
C ASP A 36 -10.47 -17.39 21.95
N LYS A 37 -10.45 -16.30 21.18
CA LYS A 37 -11.11 -16.18 19.88
C LYS A 37 -10.13 -16.58 18.81
N GLN A 38 -10.56 -17.50 17.98
CA GLN A 38 -9.85 -17.83 16.75
C GLN A 38 -10.11 -16.72 15.72
N VAL A 39 -9.09 -16.42 14.92
CA VAL A 39 -9.23 -15.47 13.81
C VAL A 39 -10.21 -16.06 12.79
N GLU A 40 -11.36 -15.39 12.60
CA GLU A 40 -12.38 -15.84 11.65
C GLU A 40 -11.98 -15.54 10.21
N HIS A 41 -11.37 -14.37 9.96
CA HIS A 41 -10.97 -13.90 8.64
C HIS A 41 -9.79 -12.93 8.70
N THR A 42 -8.88 -13.00 7.73
CA THR A 42 -7.72 -12.10 7.63
C THR A 42 -7.78 -11.21 6.40
N PHE A 43 -7.56 -9.92 6.57
CA PHE A 43 -7.42 -8.97 5.46
C PHE A 43 -5.95 -8.63 5.22
N TYR A 44 -5.52 -8.74 3.97
CA TYR A 44 -4.20 -8.34 3.48
C TYR A 44 -4.40 -7.13 2.59
N LEU A 45 -3.77 -6.01 2.93
CA LEU A 45 -3.94 -4.74 2.24
C LEU A 45 -2.62 -4.33 1.60
N ILE A 46 -2.66 -3.92 0.33
CA ILE A 46 -1.52 -3.35 -0.38
C ILE A 46 -2.01 -2.24 -1.31
N GLY A 47 -1.27 -1.15 -1.44
CA GLY A 47 -1.55 -0.05 -2.38
C GLY A 47 -0.25 0.43 -3.02
N ASP A 48 -0.35 1.29 -4.02
CA ASP A 48 0.80 1.92 -4.69
C ASP A 48 1.80 0.88 -5.21
N ALA A 49 1.29 -0.26 -5.67
CA ALA A 49 2.08 -1.41 -6.10
C ALA A 49 2.45 -1.39 -7.59
N GLY A 50 2.08 -0.33 -8.31
CA GLY A 50 2.12 -0.26 -9.77
C GLY A 50 3.47 -0.08 -10.45
N LYS A 51 4.57 -0.56 -9.85
CA LYS A 51 5.89 -0.71 -10.49
C LYS A 51 6.61 -1.96 -10.02
N SER A 52 7.20 -2.70 -10.95
CA SER A 52 8.11 -3.81 -10.67
C SER A 52 9.23 -3.90 -11.72
N PRO A 53 10.43 -4.38 -11.36
CA PRO A 53 11.50 -4.63 -12.33
C PRO A 53 11.04 -5.65 -13.39
N GLU A 54 11.53 -5.55 -14.62
CA GLU A 54 11.18 -6.49 -15.70
C GLU A 54 11.43 -7.95 -15.30
N GLY A 55 10.43 -8.80 -15.55
CA GLY A 55 10.50 -10.24 -15.26
C GLY A 55 10.61 -10.61 -13.77
N ASP A 56 10.49 -9.67 -12.85
CA ASP A 56 10.63 -9.93 -11.41
C ASP A 56 9.65 -9.07 -10.59
N LEU A 57 9.49 -9.40 -9.31
CA LEU A 57 8.66 -8.68 -8.36
C LEU A 57 9.49 -7.64 -7.61
N ASN A 58 8.90 -6.47 -7.36
CA ASN A 58 9.50 -5.54 -6.41
C ASN A 58 9.61 -6.18 -5.00
N PRO A 59 10.51 -5.69 -4.12
CA PRO A 59 10.74 -6.31 -2.80
C PRO A 59 9.48 -6.40 -1.92
N THR A 60 8.55 -5.47 -2.06
CA THR A 60 7.28 -5.47 -1.31
C THR A 60 6.36 -6.57 -1.81
N LEU A 61 6.17 -6.71 -3.13
CA LEU A 61 5.39 -7.78 -3.73
C LEU A 61 5.98 -9.17 -3.44
N LYS A 62 7.31 -9.30 -3.35
CA LYS A 62 7.95 -10.56 -2.89
C LYS A 62 7.55 -10.93 -1.47
N LYS A 63 7.51 -9.97 -0.55
CA LYS A 63 7.06 -10.20 0.84
C LYS A 63 5.57 -10.48 0.89
N PHE A 64 4.78 -9.72 0.13
CA PHE A 64 3.33 -9.88 0.05
C PHE A 64 2.96 -11.28 -0.46
N LYS A 65 3.56 -11.73 -1.56
CA LYS A 65 3.41 -13.10 -2.09
C LYS A 65 3.69 -14.16 -1.02
N LYS A 66 4.78 -14.04 -0.28
CA LYS A 66 5.12 -14.98 0.81
C LYS A 66 4.06 -15.02 1.92
N GLN A 67 3.44 -13.88 2.23
CA GLN A 67 2.35 -13.83 3.21
C GLN A 67 1.08 -14.49 2.67
N LEU A 68 0.73 -14.21 1.41
CA LEU A 68 -0.45 -14.79 0.78
C LEU A 68 -0.33 -16.30 0.55
N GLU A 69 0.88 -16.82 0.31
CA GLU A 69 1.15 -18.27 0.22
C GLU A 69 0.81 -19.03 1.51
N GLN A 70 0.93 -18.37 2.66
CA GLN A 70 0.62 -18.93 3.97
C GLN A 70 -0.83 -18.66 4.40
N ALA A 71 -1.54 -17.79 3.69
CA ALA A 71 -2.90 -17.41 4.01
C ALA A 71 -3.88 -18.57 3.78
N ASN A 72 -4.86 -18.69 4.68
CA ASN A 72 -5.93 -19.66 4.55
C ASN A 72 -7.03 -19.13 3.61
N LYS A 73 -8.04 -19.96 3.32
CA LYS A 73 -9.17 -19.58 2.45
C LYS A 73 -10.08 -18.49 3.03
N ASN A 74 -10.10 -18.33 4.35
CA ASN A 74 -10.82 -17.27 5.05
C ASN A 74 -9.92 -16.02 5.10
N SER A 75 -9.52 -15.55 3.93
CA SER A 75 -8.69 -14.37 3.79
C SER A 75 -9.13 -13.54 2.59
N THR A 76 -8.82 -12.25 2.62
CA THR A 76 -9.04 -11.35 1.48
C THR A 76 -7.82 -10.49 1.24
N ALA A 77 -7.31 -10.49 0.01
CA ALA A 77 -6.29 -9.56 -0.46
C ALA A 77 -7.00 -8.39 -1.16
N ILE A 78 -6.73 -7.16 -0.72
CA ILE A 78 -7.28 -5.94 -1.29
C ILE A 78 -6.13 -5.08 -1.80
N PHE A 79 -6.13 -4.84 -3.11
CA PHE A 79 -5.28 -3.87 -3.77
C PHE A 79 -6.00 -2.53 -3.76
N LEU A 80 -5.40 -1.53 -3.12
CA LEU A 80 -6.02 -0.26 -2.74
C LEU A 80 -5.82 0.84 -3.79
N GLY A 81 -5.38 0.49 -4.99
CA GLY A 81 -5.21 1.41 -6.11
C GLY A 81 -3.76 1.81 -6.39
N ASP A 82 -3.64 2.63 -7.42
CA ASP A 82 -2.38 2.97 -8.09
C ASP A 82 -1.66 1.67 -8.51
N ASN A 83 -2.44 0.84 -9.21
CA ASN A 83 -2.06 -0.47 -9.68
C ASN A 83 -1.09 -0.37 -10.86
N ILE A 84 -1.09 0.73 -11.62
CA ILE A 84 -0.17 0.91 -12.75
C ILE A 84 0.32 2.36 -12.82
N TYR A 85 1.62 2.56 -12.59
CA TYR A 85 2.25 3.85 -12.81
C TYR A 85 2.89 3.98 -14.21
N PRO A 86 3.07 5.22 -14.72
CA PRO A 86 2.63 6.48 -14.12
C PRO A 86 1.19 6.86 -14.47
N ILE A 87 0.53 6.17 -15.40
CA ILE A 87 -0.73 6.66 -15.97
C ILE A 87 -1.82 5.59 -16.14
N GLY A 88 -1.70 4.41 -15.53
CA GLY A 88 -2.66 3.34 -15.76
C GLY A 88 -2.31 2.48 -16.98
N PHE A 89 -3.26 1.67 -17.44
CA PHE A 89 -3.07 0.73 -18.54
C PHE A 89 -3.06 1.41 -19.92
N ILE A 90 -1.94 1.32 -20.63
CA ILE A 90 -1.72 2.04 -21.90
C ILE A 90 -2.31 1.24 -23.08
N GLY A 91 -2.96 1.92 -24.03
CA GLY A 91 -3.46 1.30 -25.25
C GLY A 91 -2.32 0.87 -26.18
N LYS A 92 -2.41 -0.34 -26.74
CA LYS A 92 -1.36 -0.90 -27.61
C LYS A 92 -1.06 -0.05 -28.85
N ASP A 93 -2.07 0.60 -29.41
CA ASP A 93 -1.92 1.48 -30.58
C ASP A 93 -1.38 2.87 -30.22
N ASP A 94 -1.49 3.27 -28.94
CA ASP A 94 -0.99 4.56 -28.46
C ASP A 94 0.52 4.52 -28.20
N ASP A 95 0.97 3.47 -27.48
CA ASP A 95 2.37 3.22 -27.15
C ASP A 95 2.57 1.72 -26.86
N PRO A 96 3.11 0.95 -27.82
CA PRO A 96 3.34 -0.48 -27.65
C PRO A 96 4.30 -0.85 -26.52
N GLU A 97 5.32 -0.02 -26.26
CA GLU A 97 6.30 -0.28 -25.20
C GLU A 97 5.66 0.00 -23.82
N GLY A 98 4.98 1.14 -23.70
CA GLY A 98 4.19 1.48 -22.52
C GLY A 98 3.10 0.45 -22.22
N HIS A 99 2.46 -0.11 -23.24
CA HIS A 99 1.48 -1.20 -23.10
C HIS A 99 2.12 -2.43 -22.44
N GLU A 100 3.26 -2.91 -22.94
CA GLU A 100 3.96 -4.06 -22.35
C GLU A 100 4.43 -3.79 -20.92
N HIS A 101 4.90 -2.57 -20.62
CA HIS A 101 5.25 -2.18 -19.24
C HIS A 101 4.05 -2.17 -18.30
N SER A 102 2.93 -1.55 -18.71
CA SER A 102 1.70 -1.51 -17.90
C SER A 102 1.17 -2.92 -17.62
N LYS A 103 1.16 -3.79 -18.64
CA LYS A 103 0.84 -5.20 -18.52
C LYS A 103 1.77 -5.91 -17.53
N HIS A 104 3.08 -5.71 -17.63
CA HIS A 104 4.06 -6.31 -16.72
C HIS A 104 3.83 -5.90 -15.26
N TYR A 105 3.51 -4.62 -14.99
CA TYR A 105 3.23 -4.17 -13.62
C TYR A 105 1.97 -4.81 -13.02
N LEU A 106 0.93 -5.00 -13.82
CA LEU A 106 -0.26 -5.73 -13.41
C LEU A 106 0.04 -7.22 -13.20
N ASP A 107 0.74 -7.86 -14.15
CA ASP A 107 1.15 -9.27 -14.07
C ASP A 107 1.99 -9.55 -12.81
N ALA A 108 2.87 -8.62 -12.41
CA ALA A 108 3.64 -8.73 -11.18
C ALA A 108 2.74 -8.79 -9.93
N GLN A 109 1.67 -8.01 -9.88
CA GLN A 109 0.69 -8.06 -8.79
C GLN A 109 -0.12 -9.35 -8.82
N LEU A 110 -0.59 -9.77 -10.00
CA LEU A 110 -1.31 -11.03 -10.19
C LEU A 110 -0.44 -12.25 -9.83
N ALA A 111 0.86 -12.19 -10.07
CA ALA A 111 1.80 -13.24 -9.68
C ALA A 111 1.88 -13.46 -8.16
N THR A 112 1.54 -12.46 -7.34
CA THR A 112 1.45 -12.63 -5.88
C THR A 112 0.28 -13.50 -5.45
N LEU A 113 -0.73 -13.67 -6.33
CA LEU A 113 -2.00 -14.35 -6.05
C LEU A 113 -2.02 -15.81 -6.49
N GLN A 114 -1.02 -16.30 -7.22
CA GLN A 114 -1.02 -17.63 -7.84
C GLN A 114 -1.32 -18.79 -6.86
N SER A 115 -0.84 -18.69 -5.62
CA SER A 115 -1.06 -19.69 -4.56
C SER A 115 -2.05 -19.24 -3.49
N PHE A 116 -2.62 -18.03 -3.64
CA PHE A 116 -3.53 -17.46 -2.66
C PHE A 116 -4.91 -18.10 -2.77
N LYS A 117 -5.44 -18.56 -1.63
CA LYS A 117 -6.71 -19.31 -1.56
C LYS A 117 -7.91 -18.45 -1.17
N GLY A 118 -7.65 -17.20 -0.78
CA GLY A 118 -8.67 -16.26 -0.34
C GLY A 118 -9.33 -15.53 -1.52
N LYS A 119 -10.11 -14.50 -1.19
CA LYS A 119 -10.73 -13.61 -2.17
C LYS A 119 -9.80 -12.46 -2.52
N THR A 120 -9.79 -12.06 -3.78
CA THR A 120 -9.01 -10.89 -4.21
C THR A 120 -9.93 -9.79 -4.68
N ILE A 121 -9.61 -8.55 -4.32
CA ILE A 121 -10.30 -7.34 -4.75
C ILE A 121 -9.23 -6.35 -5.23
N PHE A 122 -9.43 -5.77 -6.41
CA PHE A 122 -8.69 -4.61 -6.88
C PHE A 122 -9.62 -3.39 -6.84
N ILE A 123 -9.08 -2.26 -6.40
CA ILE A 123 -9.73 -0.97 -6.38
C ILE A 123 -8.83 -0.04 -7.19
N PRO A 124 -9.35 0.78 -8.12
CA PRO A 124 -8.52 1.73 -8.84
C PRO A 124 -8.16 2.93 -7.95
N GLY A 125 -6.90 3.37 -8.03
CA GLY A 125 -6.40 4.63 -7.51
C GLY A 125 -6.44 5.71 -8.59
N ASN A 126 -5.91 6.91 -8.30
CA ASN A 126 -5.99 8.00 -9.27
C ASN A 126 -5.12 7.76 -10.51
N HIS A 127 -3.98 7.08 -10.38
CA HIS A 127 -3.10 6.83 -11.52
C HIS A 127 -3.73 5.90 -12.57
N ASP A 128 -4.58 4.97 -12.14
CA ASP A 128 -5.23 3.99 -13.00
C ASP A 128 -6.20 4.65 -14.02
N TRP A 129 -6.70 5.86 -13.71
CA TRP A 129 -7.59 6.63 -14.57
C TRP A 129 -6.89 7.53 -15.61
N TYR A 130 -5.56 7.70 -15.54
CA TYR A 130 -4.89 8.72 -16.35
C TYR A 130 -4.73 8.32 -17.82
N SER A 131 -4.86 7.05 -18.16
CA SER A 131 -4.84 6.52 -19.52
C SER A 131 -6.24 6.60 -20.13
N LYS A 132 -6.66 7.78 -20.58
CA LYS A 132 -7.98 7.98 -21.23
C LYS A 132 -9.20 7.66 -20.33
N GLY A 133 -9.08 7.80 -19.01
CA GLY A 133 -10.20 7.66 -18.09
C GLY A 133 -10.77 6.25 -18.06
N LEU A 134 -12.09 6.13 -18.21
CA LEU A 134 -12.79 4.84 -18.19
C LEU A 134 -12.26 3.86 -19.24
N GLU A 135 -11.84 4.33 -20.42
CA GLU A 135 -11.33 3.44 -21.48
C GLU A 135 -10.03 2.73 -21.08
N GLY A 136 -9.13 3.41 -20.35
CA GLY A 136 -7.93 2.77 -19.83
C GLY A 136 -8.21 1.88 -18.64
N LEU A 137 -9.14 2.28 -17.77
CA LEU A 137 -9.54 1.46 -16.64
C LEU A 137 -10.20 0.14 -17.10
N GLU A 138 -11.14 0.19 -18.05
CA GLU A 138 -11.76 -1.00 -18.65
C GLU A 138 -10.75 -1.91 -19.37
N ARG A 139 -9.57 -1.39 -19.72
CA ARG A 139 -8.48 -2.18 -20.30
C ARG A 139 -7.64 -2.89 -19.25
N GLU A 140 -7.62 -2.37 -18.02
CA GLU A 140 -6.97 -2.98 -16.86
C GLU A 140 -7.77 -4.17 -16.31
N GLU A 141 -9.10 -4.12 -16.41
CA GLU A 141 -10.08 -5.12 -15.95
C GLU A 141 -10.16 -6.38 -16.83
#